data_AF-A0AAV5Q6W4-F1
#
_entry.id   AF-A0AAV5Q6W4-F1
#
_cell.length_a   1.000
_cell.length_b   1.000
_cell.length_c   1.000
_cell.angle_alpha   90.00
_cell.angle_beta   90.00
_cell.angle_gamma   90.00
#
_symmetry.space_group_name_H-M   'P 1'
#
loop_
_entity.id
_entity.type
_entity.pdbx_description
1 polymer ?
#
loop_
_entity_poly.entity_id
_entity_poly.type
_entity_poly.pdbx_seq_one_letter_code
_entity_poly.pdbx_strand_id
1 'polypeptide(L)'
;MSEAKEIVDECGIDESKFDVFIRMKASADNDYCFQVTKEKTFKGLIDIFTEMPVVLSPSIFYNRIPVGFKVSKYPGKLTRTGGILFGYEADFKENLEAVPIDGKISDFCLPGQLIVPVFPERKTLHLSLLAIIAVWLYTDLPDFISPTPGLCLTNQATKAIVWFLREILQKPVAAQKFWDDIFAPTGIVGQCIYFVFHIVKLTVLYFIFWAGLFNPYRFFGQRAPEVTRETLINIGWTGSKRGNESVYQDKYRNLQVQKLGGILKVYSAGLFSKIRICNLELNKGEGFDSDFKDDSSKDGKFILSWDLIQEQNQYFAESLKGCTSIEMIQRLKEYRQVGPLDPCPRLEKLVNARFATIDAEMKNENEKKND
;
A
#
# COMPACT_ATOMS: atom_id res chain seq x y z
N MET A 1 34.11 -4.68 -15.55
CA MET A 1 34.30 -3.43 -14.75
C MET A 1 33.39 -2.30 -15.22
N SER A 2 33.22 -2.06 -16.53
CA SER A 2 32.26 -1.08 -17.09
C SER A 2 30.82 -1.41 -16.71
N GLU A 3 30.37 -2.63 -16.97
CA GLU A 3 28.96 -3.06 -16.81
C GLU A 3 28.48 -3.09 -15.35
N ALA A 4 29.33 -3.50 -14.41
CA ALA A 4 28.99 -3.47 -12.98
C ALA A 4 28.93 -2.04 -12.43
N LYS A 5 29.76 -1.12 -12.96
CA LYS A 5 29.71 0.28 -12.58
C LYS A 5 28.48 0.97 -13.18
N GLU A 6 28.16 0.68 -14.44
CA GLU A 6 26.93 1.11 -15.11
C GLU A 6 25.70 0.60 -14.36
N ILE A 7 25.68 -0.67 -13.93
CA ILE A 7 24.59 -1.21 -13.12
C ILE A 7 24.56 -0.55 -11.74
N VAL A 8 25.68 -0.31 -11.05
CA VAL A 8 25.67 0.37 -9.73
C VAL A 8 25.21 1.83 -9.84
N ASP A 9 25.65 2.54 -10.88
CA ASP A 9 25.26 3.92 -11.19
C ASP A 9 23.80 4.01 -11.68
N GLU A 10 23.32 3.03 -12.45
CA GLU A 10 21.91 2.85 -12.84
C GLU A 10 21.04 2.33 -11.68
N CYS A 11 21.61 1.59 -10.73
CA CYS A 11 20.91 0.99 -9.60
C CYS A 11 20.68 1.96 -8.45
N GLY A 12 21.30 3.15 -8.47
CA GLY A 12 20.95 4.23 -7.57
C GLY A 12 21.83 4.45 -6.36
N ILE A 13 23.05 3.93 -6.36
CA ILE A 13 24.04 4.27 -5.32
C ILE A 13 24.91 5.42 -5.83
N ASP A 14 24.24 6.43 -6.38
CA ASP A 14 24.80 7.72 -6.74
C ASP A 14 24.41 8.69 -5.62
N GLU A 15 25.37 9.43 -5.07
CA GLU A 15 25.11 10.43 -4.02
C GLU A 15 24.09 11.49 -4.45
N SER A 16 23.84 11.65 -5.76
CA SER A 16 22.84 12.57 -6.31
C SER A 16 21.39 12.06 -6.22
N LYS A 17 21.20 10.75 -5.99
CA LYS A 17 19.89 10.08 -5.98
C LYS A 17 19.61 9.39 -4.64
N PHE A 18 18.33 9.23 -4.34
CA PHE A 18 17.89 8.45 -3.19
C PHE A 18 16.49 7.87 -3.44
N ASP A 19 16.16 6.83 -2.70
CA ASP A 19 14.87 6.16 -2.80
C ASP A 19 13.85 6.84 -1.88
N VAL A 20 12.59 6.93 -2.30
CA VAL A 20 11.42 7.33 -1.51
C VAL A 20 10.29 6.35 -1.75
N PHE A 21 9.36 6.26 -0.81
CA PHE A 21 8.20 5.38 -0.94
C PHE A 21 6.94 6.19 -1.14
N ILE A 22 6.05 5.75 -2.02
CA ILE A 22 4.78 6.43 -2.27
C ILE A 22 3.64 5.44 -2.03
N ARG A 23 2.74 5.79 -1.11
CA ARG A 23 1.54 4.99 -0.79
C ARG A 23 0.48 5.17 -1.85
N MET A 24 0.30 4.15 -2.69
CA MET A 24 -0.76 4.15 -3.70
C MET A 24 -2.05 3.54 -3.12
N LYS A 25 -3.21 3.91 -3.68
CA LYS A 25 -4.52 3.37 -3.27
C LYS A 25 -4.87 3.50 -1.78
N ALA A 26 -4.21 4.39 -1.03
CA ALA A 26 -4.34 4.51 0.42
C ALA A 26 -4.19 3.16 1.16
N SER A 27 -3.19 2.36 0.75
CA SER A 27 -2.98 1.03 1.29
C SER A 27 -1.50 0.77 1.52
N ALA A 28 -1.14 0.32 2.72
CA ALA A 28 0.23 -0.10 3.08
C ALA A 28 0.76 -1.24 2.17
N ASP A 29 -0.14 -2.04 1.61
CA ASP A 29 0.19 -3.04 0.60
C ASP A 29 0.49 -2.44 -0.78
N ASN A 30 0.56 -1.13 -0.91
CA ASN A 30 0.83 -0.47 -2.18
C ASN A 30 1.86 0.66 -1.99
N ASP A 31 2.80 0.47 -1.06
CA ASP A 31 3.94 1.35 -0.84
C ASP A 31 5.06 1.03 -1.85
N TYR A 32 5.07 1.75 -2.98
CA TYR A 32 6.03 1.53 -4.06
C TYR A 32 7.27 2.39 -3.90
N CYS A 33 8.44 1.83 -4.24
CA CYS A 33 9.71 2.54 -4.19
C CYS A 33 9.99 3.28 -5.50
N PHE A 34 10.35 4.55 -5.37
CA PHE A 34 10.76 5.41 -6.46
C PHE A 34 12.13 6.00 -6.16
N GLN A 35 12.96 6.09 -7.18
CA GLN A 35 14.23 6.78 -7.12
C GLN A 35 14.08 8.22 -7.58
N VAL A 36 14.58 9.15 -6.79
CA VAL A 36 14.50 10.59 -7.06
C VAL A 36 15.87 11.22 -6.95
N THR A 37 16.10 12.31 -7.69
CA THR A 37 17.29 13.14 -7.53
C THR A 37 17.08 14.12 -6.38
N LYS A 38 18.18 14.61 -5.77
CA LYS A 38 18.14 15.67 -4.75
C LYS A 38 17.42 16.95 -5.20
N GLU A 39 17.44 17.23 -6.51
CA GLU A 39 16.79 18.40 -7.09
C GLU A 39 15.30 18.19 -7.43
N LYS A 40 14.78 16.96 -7.37
CA LYS A 40 13.38 16.67 -7.71
C LYS A 40 12.44 17.28 -6.68
N THR A 41 11.41 17.98 -7.16
CA THR A 41 10.37 18.57 -6.33
C THR A 41 9.17 17.64 -6.18
N PHE A 42 8.31 17.89 -5.19
CA PHE A 42 7.06 17.15 -5.04
C PHE A 42 6.14 17.26 -6.27
N LYS A 43 6.17 18.40 -6.98
CA LYS A 43 5.45 18.59 -8.23
C LYS A 43 5.84 17.56 -9.28
N GLY A 44 7.12 17.21 -9.39
CA GLY A 44 7.61 16.18 -10.31
C GLY A 44 7.18 14.75 -9.96
N LEU A 45 6.55 14.52 -8.80
CA LEU A 45 5.91 13.24 -8.49
C LEU A 45 4.53 13.11 -9.14
N ILE A 46 3.93 14.20 -9.63
CA ILE A 46 2.66 14.14 -10.36
C ILE A 46 2.80 13.31 -11.64
N ASP A 47 3.99 13.31 -12.25
CA ASP A 47 4.30 12.58 -13.49
C ASP A 47 3.98 11.09 -13.35
N ILE A 48 4.17 10.52 -12.14
CA ILE A 48 3.79 9.13 -11.82
C ILE A 48 2.31 8.86 -12.07
N PHE A 49 1.44 9.83 -11.75
CA PHE A 49 -0.02 9.70 -11.86
C PHE A 49 -0.56 10.04 -13.25
N THR A 50 0.21 10.77 -14.06
CA THR A 50 -0.16 11.13 -15.44
C THR A 50 0.36 10.15 -16.46
N GLU A 51 1.57 9.62 -16.27
CA GLU A 51 2.22 8.72 -17.22
C GLU A 51 1.79 7.26 -17.05
N MET A 52 1.44 6.85 -15.82
CA MET A 52 1.02 5.47 -15.57
C MET A 52 -0.43 5.23 -16.01
N PRO A 53 -0.71 4.22 -16.86
CA PRO A 53 -2.06 3.91 -17.34
C PRO A 53 -2.96 3.23 -16.30
N VAL A 54 -2.51 3.11 -15.06
CA VAL A 54 -3.23 2.45 -13.97
C VAL A 54 -3.93 3.49 -13.08
N VAL A 55 -4.94 3.04 -12.33
CA VAL A 55 -5.57 3.90 -11.32
C VAL A 55 -4.86 3.68 -9.99
N LEU A 56 -4.18 4.74 -9.55
CA LEU A 56 -3.43 4.79 -8.30
C LEU A 56 -4.20 5.51 -7.17
N SER A 57 -5.34 6.13 -7.50
CA SER A 57 -6.24 6.72 -6.51
C SER A 57 -6.95 5.64 -5.67
N PRO A 58 -7.41 5.97 -4.45
CA PRO A 58 -8.03 4.99 -3.54
C PRO A 58 -9.29 4.34 -4.12
N SER A 59 -10.15 5.14 -4.76
CA SER A 59 -11.41 4.67 -5.31
C SER A 59 -11.93 5.59 -6.41
N ILE A 60 -13.10 5.27 -6.97
CA ILE A 60 -13.76 6.08 -7.99
C ILE A 60 -14.19 7.46 -7.46
N PHE A 61 -14.32 7.61 -6.14
CA PHE A 61 -14.72 8.85 -5.48
C PHE A 61 -13.60 9.88 -5.38
N TYR A 62 -12.42 9.59 -5.94
CA TYR A 62 -11.28 10.49 -5.93
C TYR A 62 -10.87 10.83 -7.37
N ASN A 63 -10.30 12.02 -7.56
CA ASN A 63 -9.61 12.31 -8.82
C ASN A 63 -8.41 11.36 -9.00
N ARG A 64 -8.05 11.10 -10.25
CA ARG A 64 -6.91 10.24 -10.60
C ARG A 64 -5.56 10.91 -10.31
N ILE A 65 -5.52 12.24 -10.36
CA ILE A 65 -4.32 13.05 -10.15
C ILE A 65 -4.42 13.68 -8.75
N PRO A 66 -3.39 13.55 -7.90
CA PRO A 66 -3.36 14.19 -6.60
C PRO A 66 -3.16 15.71 -6.73
N VAL A 67 -3.65 16.47 -5.74
CA VAL A 67 -3.47 17.93 -5.66
C VAL A 67 -2.19 18.33 -4.92
N GLY A 68 -1.56 17.37 -4.23
CA GLY A 68 -0.36 17.58 -3.45
C GLY A 68 0.05 16.32 -2.71
N PHE A 69 1.02 16.46 -1.82
CA PHE A 69 1.62 15.35 -1.10
C PHE A 69 1.74 15.69 0.39
N LYS A 70 1.79 14.65 1.21
CA LYS A 70 2.16 14.72 2.62
C LYS A 70 3.28 13.74 2.90
N VAL A 71 4.12 14.04 3.87
CA VAL A 71 5.21 13.16 4.29
C VAL A 71 4.80 12.50 5.60
N SER A 72 5.00 11.18 5.68
CA SER A 72 4.74 10.43 6.90
C SER A 72 5.88 10.64 7.90
N LYS A 73 5.52 11.11 9.09
CA LYS A 73 6.36 11.20 10.28
C LYS A 73 6.06 10.06 11.26
N TYR A 74 5.45 8.97 10.81
CA TYR A 74 5.33 7.79 11.64
C TYR A 74 6.73 7.18 11.87
N PRO A 75 7.18 6.98 13.13
CA PRO A 75 8.55 6.53 13.42
C PRO A 75 8.94 5.22 12.70
N GLY A 76 7.99 4.30 12.57
CA GLY A 76 8.16 3.02 11.91
C GLY A 76 8.52 1.87 12.87
N LYS A 77 8.77 0.69 12.30
CA LYS A 77 9.21 -0.50 13.03
C LYS A 77 10.66 -0.83 12.66
N LEU A 78 11.57 -0.75 13.63
CA LEU A 78 12.98 -1.10 13.47
C LEU A 78 13.15 -2.60 13.39
N THR A 79 13.82 -3.09 12.34
CA THR A 79 14.13 -4.50 12.19
C THR A 79 15.43 -4.88 12.89
N ARG A 80 15.62 -6.18 13.18
CA ARG A 80 16.86 -6.76 13.75
C ARG A 80 18.13 -6.47 12.93
N THR A 81 17.99 -6.08 11.68
CA THR A 81 19.10 -5.75 10.78
C THR A 81 19.17 -4.27 10.44
N GLY A 82 18.36 -3.42 11.07
CA GLY A 82 18.45 -1.96 10.95
C GLY A 82 17.61 -1.31 9.85
N GLY A 83 16.73 -2.09 9.19
CA GLY A 83 15.70 -1.52 8.33
C GLY A 83 14.55 -0.90 9.14
N ILE A 84 13.81 0.03 8.54
CA ILE A 84 12.58 0.56 9.11
C ILE A 84 11.42 0.22 8.20
N LEU A 85 10.40 -0.43 8.75
CA LEU A 85 9.17 -0.79 8.06
C LEU A 85 8.05 0.20 8.41
N PHE A 86 7.13 0.43 7.47
CA PHE A 86 5.96 1.27 7.72
C PHE A 86 4.83 0.45 8.36
N GLY A 87 4.14 1.09 9.30
CA GLY A 87 2.88 0.58 9.84
C GLY A 87 1.70 0.88 8.92
N TYR A 88 0.55 0.32 9.29
CA TYR A 88 -0.74 0.71 8.70
C TYR A 88 -1.04 2.18 9.02
N GLU A 89 -0.65 2.61 10.22
CA GLU A 89 -0.84 3.92 10.85
C GLU A 89 -0.03 5.04 10.17
N ALA A 90 0.88 4.69 9.25
CA ALA A 90 1.79 5.64 8.62
C ALA A 90 1.09 6.71 7.76
N ASP A 91 -0.17 6.49 7.37
CA ASP A 91 -0.98 7.47 6.63
C ASP A 91 -2.09 8.12 7.48
N PHE A 92 -2.09 7.90 8.79
CA PHE A 92 -3.04 8.56 9.68
C PHE A 92 -2.75 10.06 9.74
N LYS A 93 -3.81 10.87 9.84
CA LYS A 93 -3.72 12.34 9.73
C LYS A 93 -2.74 12.97 10.73
N GLU A 94 -2.62 12.38 11.92
CA GLU A 94 -1.70 12.82 12.98
C GLU A 94 -0.22 12.60 12.66
N ASN A 95 0.08 11.63 11.79
CA ASN A 95 1.43 11.28 11.35
C ASN A 95 1.80 11.93 10.02
N LEU A 96 0.95 12.80 9.46
CA LEU A 96 1.16 13.37 8.13
C LEU A 96 1.45 14.86 8.19
N GLU A 97 2.63 15.23 7.71
CA GLU A 97 3.05 16.62 7.55
C GLU A 97 2.78 17.11 6.12
N ALA A 98 2.21 18.31 6.00
CA ALA A 98 1.99 18.93 4.71
C ALA A 98 3.29 19.53 4.17
N VAL A 99 3.55 19.35 2.88
CA VAL A 99 4.76 19.86 2.21
C VAL A 99 4.39 20.77 1.04
N PRO A 100 5.20 21.80 0.76
CA PRO A 100 4.99 22.66 -0.41
C PRO A 100 5.25 21.87 -1.69
N ILE A 101 4.34 21.99 -2.67
CA ILE A 101 4.43 21.22 -3.92
C ILE A 101 5.68 21.55 -4.74
N ASP A 102 6.15 22.81 -4.69
CA ASP A 102 7.37 23.24 -5.37
C ASP A 102 8.64 23.01 -4.53
N GLY A 103 8.51 22.49 -3.30
CA GLY A 103 9.65 22.15 -2.45
C GLY A 103 10.43 20.93 -2.96
N LYS A 104 11.74 20.93 -2.73
CA LYS A 104 12.61 19.78 -3.06
C LYS A 104 12.35 18.64 -2.09
N ILE A 105 12.28 17.41 -2.59
CA ILE A 105 11.98 16.23 -1.76
C ILE A 105 13.06 16.04 -0.68
N SER A 106 14.33 16.29 -1.00
CA SER A 106 15.46 16.15 -0.08
C SER A 106 15.37 17.06 1.16
N ASP A 107 14.64 18.17 1.06
CA ASP A 107 14.56 19.16 2.15
C ASP A 107 13.51 18.75 3.20
N PHE A 108 12.61 17.81 2.86
CA PHE A 108 11.48 17.40 3.70
C PHE A 108 11.45 15.89 4.01
N CYS A 109 12.18 15.07 3.25
CA CYS A 109 12.17 13.62 3.37
C CYS A 109 13.58 13.06 3.61
N LEU A 110 13.67 12.10 4.52
CA LEU A 110 14.77 11.15 4.61
C LEU A 110 14.68 10.12 3.46
N PRO A 111 15.83 9.54 3.04
CA PRO A 111 15.79 8.39 2.16
C PRO A 111 14.97 7.25 2.74
N GLY A 112 14.14 6.67 1.89
CA GLY A 112 13.25 5.58 2.23
C GLY A 112 12.03 5.99 3.03
N GLN A 113 11.76 7.29 3.22
CA GLN A 113 10.56 7.79 3.91
C GLN A 113 9.30 7.67 3.03
N LEU A 114 8.14 7.54 3.68
CA LEU A 114 6.85 7.41 3.02
C LEU A 114 6.23 8.77 2.68
N ILE A 115 5.81 8.91 1.44
CA ILE A 115 5.08 10.04 0.89
C ILE A 115 3.65 9.56 0.58
N VAL A 116 2.66 10.33 1.01
CA VAL A 116 1.23 10.02 0.83
C VAL A 116 0.63 11.05 -0.14
N PRO A 117 0.15 10.63 -1.32
CA PRO A 117 -0.53 11.51 -2.26
C PRO A 117 -1.90 11.94 -1.71
N VAL A 118 -2.23 13.22 -1.88
CA VAL A 118 -3.51 13.80 -1.46
C VAL A 118 -4.43 13.92 -2.66
N PHE A 119 -5.47 13.10 -2.71
CA PHE A 119 -6.45 13.14 -3.79
C PHE A 119 -7.67 13.96 -3.41
N PRO A 120 -8.14 14.88 -4.27
CA PRO A 120 -9.38 15.60 -4.02
C PRO A 120 -10.57 14.66 -4.25
N GLU A 121 -11.52 14.72 -3.33
CA GLU A 121 -12.77 13.97 -3.39
C GLU A 121 -13.72 14.51 -4.46
N ARG A 122 -14.31 13.61 -5.23
CA ARG A 122 -15.41 13.84 -6.16
C ARG A 122 -16.73 13.77 -5.42
N LYS A 123 -16.98 14.77 -4.56
CA LYS A 123 -18.19 14.83 -3.73
C LYS A 123 -19.47 14.70 -4.56
N THR A 124 -19.53 15.33 -5.73
CA THR A 124 -20.68 15.20 -6.63
C THR A 124 -20.91 13.76 -7.08
N LEU A 125 -19.88 13.03 -7.49
CA LEU A 125 -20.02 11.63 -7.90
C LEU A 125 -20.44 10.73 -6.73
N HIS A 126 -19.85 10.95 -5.55
CA HIS A 126 -20.18 10.20 -4.34
C HIS A 126 -21.64 10.45 -3.93
N LEU A 127 -22.08 11.71 -3.87
CA LEU A 127 -23.47 12.07 -3.57
C LEU A 127 -24.44 11.57 -4.63
N SER A 128 -24.09 11.64 -5.92
CA SER A 128 -24.93 11.08 -7.00
C SER A 128 -25.10 9.57 -6.86
N LEU A 129 -24.04 8.83 -6.50
CA LEU A 129 -24.17 7.39 -6.25
C LEU A 129 -25.06 7.11 -5.04
N LEU A 130 -24.88 7.85 -3.94
CA LEU A 130 -25.74 7.71 -2.76
C LEU A 130 -27.19 8.04 -3.08
N ALA A 131 -27.44 9.06 -3.90
CA ALA A 131 -28.77 9.42 -4.36
C ALA A 131 -29.38 8.31 -5.23
N ILE A 132 -28.62 7.72 -6.16
CA ILE A 132 -29.08 6.58 -6.98
C ILE A 132 -29.43 5.38 -6.09
N ILE A 133 -28.57 5.05 -5.12
CA ILE A 133 -28.82 3.96 -4.15
C ILE A 133 -30.07 4.26 -3.31
N ALA A 134 -30.23 5.51 -2.84
CA ALA A 134 -31.39 5.91 -2.05
C ALA A 134 -32.70 5.87 -2.85
N VAL A 135 -32.68 6.35 -4.10
CA VAL A 135 -33.82 6.26 -5.01
C VAL A 135 -34.16 4.80 -5.29
N TRP A 136 -33.15 3.93 -5.49
CA TRP A 136 -33.40 2.51 -5.71
C TRP A 136 -34.00 1.83 -4.47
N LEU A 137 -33.48 2.12 -3.28
CA LEU A 137 -34.07 1.64 -2.03
C LEU A 137 -35.50 2.13 -1.84
N TYR A 138 -35.76 3.40 -2.15
CA TYR A 138 -37.10 3.97 -2.07
C TYR A 138 -38.08 3.26 -3.01
N THR A 139 -37.68 3.01 -4.26
CA THR A 139 -38.57 2.35 -5.22
C THR A 139 -38.82 0.89 -4.85
N ASP A 140 -37.86 0.23 -4.22
CA ASP A 140 -37.96 -1.18 -3.81
C ASP A 140 -38.53 -1.36 -2.39
N LEU A 141 -39.06 -0.29 -1.76
CA LEU A 141 -39.80 -0.40 -0.50
C LEU A 141 -40.97 -1.39 -0.63
N PRO A 142 -41.25 -2.19 0.42
CA PRO A 142 -42.44 -3.03 0.44
C PRO A 142 -43.71 -2.24 0.14
N ASP A 143 -44.59 -2.78 -0.70
CA ASP A 143 -45.76 -2.04 -1.22
C ASP A 143 -46.70 -1.57 -0.10
N PHE A 144 -46.74 -2.26 1.03
CA PHE A 144 -47.56 -1.87 2.19
C PHE A 144 -47.00 -0.69 3.00
N ILE A 145 -45.74 -0.30 2.78
CA ILE A 145 -45.08 0.86 3.43
C ILE A 145 -44.80 1.96 2.41
N SER A 146 -44.64 1.60 1.13
CA SER A 146 -44.29 2.55 0.07
C SER A 146 -45.37 3.63 -0.09
N PRO A 147 -45.00 4.92 -0.08
CA PRO A 147 -45.92 6.00 -0.43
C PRO A 147 -46.41 5.94 -1.89
N THR A 148 -45.68 5.22 -2.75
CA THR A 148 -46.01 4.99 -4.16
C THR A 148 -45.89 3.48 -4.49
N PRO A 149 -46.86 2.65 -4.06
CA PRO A 149 -46.82 1.21 -4.30
C PRO A 149 -46.73 0.88 -5.79
N GLY A 150 -45.97 -0.15 -6.14
CA GLY A 150 -45.80 -0.60 -7.54
C GLY A 150 -44.84 0.22 -8.41
N LEU A 151 -44.18 1.26 -7.88
CA LEU A 151 -43.17 2.04 -8.61
C LEU A 151 -41.80 1.35 -8.73
N CYS A 152 -41.59 0.23 -8.03
CA CYS A 152 -40.37 -0.58 -8.02
C CYS A 152 -39.65 -0.62 -9.37
N LEU A 153 -38.42 -0.09 -9.40
CA LEU A 153 -37.61 -0.02 -10.62
C LEU A 153 -37.34 -1.41 -11.18
N THR A 154 -37.19 -2.41 -10.30
CA THR A 154 -37.06 -3.81 -10.70
C THR A 154 -38.30 -4.28 -11.46
N ASN A 155 -39.51 -3.89 -11.03
CA ASN A 155 -40.75 -4.22 -11.74
C ASN A 155 -40.86 -3.52 -13.10
N GLN A 156 -40.40 -2.27 -13.21
CA GLN A 156 -40.38 -1.54 -14.49
C GLN A 156 -39.36 -2.14 -15.47
N ALA A 157 -38.18 -2.52 -14.98
CA ALA A 157 -37.18 -3.24 -15.78
C ALA A 157 -37.72 -4.60 -16.26
N THR A 158 -38.40 -5.36 -15.38
CA THR A 158 -39.08 -6.61 -15.75
C THR A 158 -40.12 -6.38 -16.83
N LYS A 159 -40.98 -5.36 -16.71
CA LYS A 159 -41.97 -5.00 -17.75
C LYS A 159 -41.29 -4.72 -19.09
N ALA A 160 -40.18 -4.00 -19.08
CA ALA A 160 -39.40 -3.73 -20.30
C ALA A 160 -38.78 -5.00 -20.90
N ILE A 161 -38.26 -5.91 -20.07
CA ILE A 161 -37.73 -7.22 -20.52
C ILE A 161 -38.84 -8.08 -21.12
N VAL A 162 -40.02 -8.14 -20.47
CA VAL A 162 -41.19 -8.87 -20.98
C VAL A 162 -41.63 -8.31 -22.33
N TRP A 163 -41.70 -6.98 -22.45
CA TRP A 163 -41.99 -6.31 -23.72
C TRP A 163 -40.94 -6.65 -24.78
N PHE A 164 -39.65 -6.60 -24.46
CA PHE A 164 -38.56 -6.93 -25.38
C PHE A 164 -38.62 -8.40 -25.85
N LEU A 165 -38.84 -9.34 -24.91
CA LEU A 165 -38.97 -10.76 -25.22
C LEU A 165 -40.17 -11.04 -26.13
N ARG A 166 -41.29 -10.35 -25.88
CA ARG A 166 -42.53 -10.54 -26.61
C ARG A 166 -42.49 -9.91 -28.00
N GLU A 167 -42.11 -8.63 -28.09
CA GLU A 167 -42.26 -7.82 -29.31
C GLU A 167 -41.02 -7.87 -30.21
N ILE A 168 -39.81 -7.91 -29.64
CA ILE A 168 -38.57 -7.89 -30.43
C ILE A 168 -38.08 -9.30 -30.72
N LEU A 169 -38.02 -10.16 -29.70
CA LEU A 169 -37.53 -11.54 -29.85
C LEU A 169 -38.61 -12.56 -30.22
N GLN A 170 -39.89 -12.15 -30.26
CA GLN A 170 -41.03 -12.98 -30.63
C GLN A 170 -41.13 -14.28 -29.81
N LYS A 171 -40.80 -14.21 -28.51
CA LYS A 171 -40.88 -15.34 -27.55
C LYS A 171 -41.99 -15.11 -26.51
N PRO A 172 -43.28 -15.14 -26.91
CA PRO A 172 -44.39 -14.79 -26.01
C PRO A 172 -44.55 -15.77 -24.84
N VAL A 173 -44.29 -17.06 -25.03
CA VAL A 173 -44.37 -18.07 -23.96
C VAL A 173 -43.31 -17.82 -22.87
N ALA A 174 -42.09 -17.48 -23.28
CA ALA A 174 -41.02 -17.15 -22.35
C ALA A 174 -41.30 -15.84 -21.61
N ALA A 175 -41.85 -14.84 -22.31
CA ALA A 175 -42.26 -13.56 -21.74
C ALA A 175 -43.36 -13.74 -20.68
N GLN A 176 -44.37 -14.56 -20.96
CA GLN A 176 -45.46 -14.84 -20.01
C GLN A 176 -44.97 -15.60 -18.77
N LYS A 177 -44.15 -16.63 -18.96
CA LYS A 177 -43.55 -17.36 -17.83
C LYS A 177 -42.73 -16.42 -16.93
N PHE A 178 -41.92 -15.55 -17.54
CA PHE A 178 -41.13 -14.58 -16.80
C PHE A 178 -42.00 -13.55 -16.05
N TRP A 179 -43.13 -13.16 -16.63
CA TRP A 179 -44.12 -12.30 -15.95
C TRP A 179 -44.71 -12.99 -14.72
N ASP A 180 -45.20 -14.22 -14.89
CA ASP A 180 -45.88 -14.96 -13.83
C ASP A 180 -44.94 -15.27 -12.65
N ASP A 181 -43.67 -15.59 -12.94
CA ASP A 181 -42.65 -15.86 -11.93
C ASP A 181 -42.30 -14.61 -11.09
N ILE A 182 -42.30 -13.40 -11.68
CA ILE A 182 -41.89 -12.16 -11.00
C ILE A 182 -43.06 -11.46 -10.31
N PHE A 183 -44.25 -11.48 -10.91
CA PHE A 183 -45.43 -10.78 -10.40
C PHE A 183 -46.37 -11.68 -9.55
N ALA A 184 -45.93 -12.89 -9.20
CA ALA A 184 -46.66 -13.74 -8.28
C ALA A 184 -46.92 -13.01 -6.94
N PRO A 185 -48.15 -13.05 -6.41
CA PRO A 185 -48.50 -12.31 -5.20
C PRO A 185 -47.65 -12.81 -4.01
N THR A 186 -46.89 -11.88 -3.43
CA THR A 186 -45.98 -12.17 -2.32
C THR A 186 -46.54 -11.57 -1.03
N GLY A 187 -46.63 -12.37 0.03
CA GLY A 187 -47.09 -11.91 1.34
C GLY A 187 -46.14 -10.90 2.00
N ILE A 188 -46.63 -10.19 3.02
CA ILE A 188 -45.90 -9.11 3.75
C ILE A 188 -44.50 -9.56 4.16
N VAL A 189 -44.38 -10.76 4.76
CA VAL A 189 -43.09 -11.30 5.22
C VAL A 189 -42.11 -11.47 4.06
N GLY A 190 -42.58 -11.97 2.91
CA GLY A 190 -41.74 -12.14 1.72
C GLY A 190 -41.24 -10.80 1.17
N GLN A 191 -42.08 -9.76 1.18
CA GLN A 191 -41.68 -8.42 0.76
C GLN A 191 -40.61 -7.83 1.69
N CYS A 192 -40.75 -8.02 3.01
CA CYS A 192 -39.74 -7.59 3.98
C CYS A 192 -38.40 -8.31 3.77
N ILE A 193 -38.42 -9.64 3.57
CA ILE A 193 -37.21 -10.44 3.30
C ILE A 193 -36.53 -9.95 2.02
N TYR A 194 -37.29 -9.76 0.94
CA TYR A 194 -36.77 -9.24 -0.32
C TYR A 194 -36.09 -7.88 -0.15
N PHE A 195 -36.72 -6.96 0.59
CA PHE A 195 -36.17 -5.65 0.86
C PHE A 195 -34.87 -5.70 1.69
N VAL A 196 -34.78 -6.59 2.69
CA VAL A 196 -33.54 -6.81 3.46
C VAL A 196 -32.41 -7.29 2.55
N PHE A 197 -32.67 -8.27 1.68
CA PHE A 197 -31.69 -8.70 0.67
C PHE A 197 -31.26 -7.56 -0.24
N HIS A 198 -32.18 -6.66 -0.59
CA HIS A 198 -31.88 -5.49 -1.40
C HIS A 198 -30.93 -4.52 -0.68
N ILE A 199 -31.15 -4.22 0.61
CA ILE A 199 -30.24 -3.40 1.42
C ILE A 199 -28.84 -4.01 1.45
N VAL A 200 -28.73 -5.31 1.72
CA VAL A 200 -27.45 -6.02 1.77
C VAL A 200 -26.74 -5.93 0.41
N LYS A 201 -27.45 -6.20 -0.69
CA LYS A 201 -26.92 -6.10 -2.05
C LYS A 201 -26.38 -4.71 -2.36
N LEU A 202 -27.13 -3.65 -2.09
CA LEU A 202 -26.68 -2.28 -2.36
C LEU A 202 -25.53 -1.85 -1.44
N THR A 203 -25.51 -2.33 -0.21
CA THR A 203 -24.39 -2.13 0.72
C THR A 203 -23.12 -2.77 0.15
N VAL A 204 -23.19 -4.02 -0.31
CA VAL A 204 -22.07 -4.70 -0.98
C VAL A 204 -21.62 -3.94 -2.23
N LEU A 205 -22.57 -3.48 -3.06
CA LEU A 205 -22.27 -2.68 -4.25
C LEU A 205 -21.56 -1.37 -3.90
N TYR A 206 -22.03 -0.67 -2.87
CA TYR A 206 -21.38 0.52 -2.34
C TYR A 206 -19.94 0.23 -1.89
N PHE A 207 -19.72 -0.85 -1.13
CA PHE A 207 -18.39 -1.26 -0.70
C PHE A 207 -17.46 -1.59 -1.87
N ILE A 208 -17.96 -2.21 -2.94
CA ILE A 208 -17.17 -2.46 -4.16
C ILE A 208 -16.64 -1.14 -4.77
N PHE A 209 -17.49 -0.12 -4.85
CA PHE A 209 -17.10 1.20 -5.36
C PHE A 209 -16.18 1.94 -4.38
N TRP A 210 -16.48 1.89 -3.09
CA TRP A 210 -15.71 2.56 -2.03
C TRP A 210 -14.31 1.97 -1.87
N ALA A 211 -14.17 0.65 -1.92
CA ALA A 211 -12.89 -0.05 -1.86
C ALA A 211 -12.09 0.01 -3.18
N GLY A 212 -12.67 0.60 -4.24
CA GLY A 212 -11.98 0.72 -5.54
C GLY A 212 -11.76 -0.61 -6.28
N LEU A 213 -12.54 -1.65 -5.95
CA LEU A 213 -12.46 -2.97 -6.60
C LEU A 213 -12.94 -2.94 -8.06
N PHE A 214 -13.81 -1.98 -8.38
CA PHE A 214 -14.31 -1.76 -9.72
C PHE A 214 -13.93 -0.38 -10.25
N ASN A 215 -13.40 -0.34 -11.47
CA ASN A 215 -12.99 0.89 -12.14
C ASN A 215 -13.71 1.05 -13.50
N PRO A 216 -14.78 1.86 -13.58
CA PRO A 216 -15.56 2.04 -14.80
C PRO A 216 -14.77 2.73 -15.92
N TYR A 217 -13.68 3.44 -15.60
CA TYR A 217 -12.89 4.19 -16.60
C TYR A 217 -12.18 3.29 -17.62
N ARG A 218 -12.05 1.98 -17.35
CA ARG A 218 -11.53 1.01 -18.33
C ARG A 218 -12.51 0.69 -19.46
N PHE A 219 -13.82 0.85 -19.25
CA PHE A 219 -14.84 0.49 -20.25
C PHE A 219 -15.12 1.61 -21.26
N PHE A 220 -14.86 2.86 -20.88
CA PHE A 220 -15.22 4.04 -21.67
C PHE A 220 -14.00 4.88 -22.10
N GLY A 221 -12.77 4.42 -21.81
CA GLY A 221 -11.53 5.17 -22.06
C GLY A 221 -10.79 4.74 -23.33
N GLN A 222 -10.02 5.68 -23.89
CA GLN A 222 -9.00 5.42 -24.92
C GLN A 222 -8.00 4.36 -24.42
N ARG A 223 -7.37 3.61 -25.35
CA ARG A 223 -6.30 2.65 -25.02
C ARG A 223 -5.31 3.33 -24.08
N ALA A 224 -5.00 2.64 -22.98
CA ALA A 224 -3.93 3.04 -22.08
C ALA A 224 -2.67 3.39 -22.89
N PRO A 225 -2.02 4.54 -22.64
CA PRO A 225 -0.73 4.84 -23.27
C PRO A 225 0.24 3.68 -22.97
N GLU A 226 1.04 3.33 -23.98
CA GLU A 226 2.06 2.31 -23.82
C GLU A 226 3.12 2.84 -22.86
N VAL A 227 3.39 2.07 -21.80
CA VAL A 227 4.43 2.41 -20.82
C VAL A 227 5.75 1.92 -21.38
N THR A 228 6.60 2.85 -21.82
CA THR A 228 7.93 2.50 -22.32
C THR A 228 8.93 2.43 -21.17
N ARG A 229 10.11 1.85 -21.42
CA ARG A 229 11.20 1.79 -20.43
C ARG A 229 11.63 3.19 -20.01
N GLU A 230 11.67 4.13 -20.96
CA GLU A 230 12.04 5.53 -20.74
C GLU A 230 11.05 6.23 -19.81
N THR A 231 9.75 5.97 -19.96
CA THR A 231 8.70 6.45 -19.03
C THR A 231 8.99 5.97 -17.61
N LEU A 232 9.27 4.68 -17.42
CA LEU A 232 9.58 4.11 -16.10
C LEU A 232 10.84 4.72 -15.48
N ILE A 233 11.87 4.98 -16.29
CA ILE A 233 13.10 5.64 -15.84
C ILE A 233 12.83 7.09 -15.42
N ASN A 234 12.05 7.84 -16.21
CA ASN A 234 11.73 9.24 -15.94
C ASN A 234 10.96 9.43 -14.64
N ILE A 235 9.96 8.57 -14.40
CA ILE A 235 9.20 8.61 -13.14
C ILE A 235 10.01 8.05 -11.95
N GLY A 236 11.14 7.40 -12.20
CA GLY A 236 12.00 6.79 -11.18
C GLY A 236 11.50 5.45 -10.67
N TRP A 237 10.73 4.70 -11.47
CA TRP A 237 10.13 3.44 -11.04
C TRP A 237 11.20 2.36 -10.82
N THR A 238 11.28 1.81 -9.60
CA THR A 238 12.28 0.78 -9.26
C THR A 238 11.76 -0.65 -9.41
N GLY A 239 10.45 -0.84 -9.56
CA GLY A 239 9.82 -2.17 -9.55
C GLY A 239 9.77 -2.85 -8.18
N SER A 240 10.21 -2.16 -7.12
CA SER A 240 10.18 -2.65 -5.73
C SER A 240 9.00 -2.07 -4.96
N LYS A 241 8.43 -2.89 -4.09
CA LYS A 241 7.40 -2.50 -3.11
C LYS A 241 7.95 -2.75 -1.71
N ARG A 242 7.66 -1.88 -0.75
CA ARG A 242 8.01 -2.11 0.65
C ARG A 242 7.31 -3.38 1.16
N GLY A 243 8.05 -4.21 1.86
CA GLY A 243 7.55 -5.39 2.55
C GLY A 243 6.93 -5.00 3.89
N ASN A 244 5.94 -5.78 4.32
CA ASN A 244 5.42 -5.69 5.67
C ASN A 244 6.29 -6.53 6.63
N GLU A 245 5.90 -6.53 7.91
CA GLU A 245 6.56 -7.30 8.97
C GLU A 245 6.71 -8.79 8.65
N SER A 246 5.67 -9.43 8.10
CA SER A 246 5.71 -10.84 7.73
C SER A 246 6.74 -11.12 6.62
N VAL A 247 6.82 -10.26 5.60
CA VAL A 247 7.81 -10.38 4.52
C VAL A 247 9.23 -10.28 5.08
N TYR A 248 9.48 -9.34 6.00
CA TYR A 248 10.78 -9.24 6.66
C TYR A 248 11.08 -10.46 7.53
N GLN A 249 10.11 -10.94 8.32
CA GLN A 249 10.29 -12.10 9.18
C GLN A 249 10.73 -13.34 8.40
N ASP A 250 10.12 -13.59 7.24
CA ASP A 250 10.50 -14.69 6.36
C ASP A 250 11.92 -14.54 5.81
N LYS A 251 12.29 -13.33 5.37
CA LYS A 251 13.65 -13.02 4.91
C LYS A 251 14.69 -13.19 6.01
N TYR A 252 14.40 -12.69 7.20
CA TYR A 252 15.27 -12.81 8.37
C TYR A 252 15.44 -14.26 8.82
N ARG A 253 14.35 -15.05 8.83
CA ARG A 253 14.41 -16.49 9.11
C ARG A 253 15.34 -17.20 8.12
N ASN A 254 15.18 -16.94 6.82
CA ASN A 254 16.00 -17.56 5.78
C ASN A 254 17.48 -17.18 5.93
N LEU A 255 17.77 -15.92 6.25
CA LEU A 255 19.12 -15.45 6.54
C LEU A 255 19.76 -16.22 7.71
N GLN A 256 19.03 -16.40 8.82
CA GLN A 256 19.55 -17.12 10.00
C GLN A 256 19.77 -18.62 9.69
N VAL A 257 18.87 -19.24 8.93
CA VAL A 257 19.01 -20.64 8.50
C VAL A 257 20.24 -20.82 7.61
N GLN A 258 20.48 -19.89 6.69
CA GLN A 258 21.66 -19.90 5.82
C GLN A 258 22.95 -19.71 6.64
N LYS A 259 22.98 -18.71 7.55
CA LYS A 259 24.15 -18.43 8.40
C LYS A 259 24.55 -19.62 9.28
N LEU A 260 23.58 -20.34 9.84
CA LEU A 260 23.85 -21.49 10.72
C LEU A 260 23.91 -22.84 10.00
N GLY A 261 23.63 -22.89 8.70
CA GLY A 261 23.69 -24.13 7.91
C GLY A 261 22.60 -25.14 8.27
N GLY A 262 21.39 -24.67 8.58
CA GLY A 262 20.20 -25.52 8.75
C GLY A 262 19.28 -25.13 9.91
N ILE A 263 18.00 -25.48 9.77
CA ILE A 263 16.94 -25.10 10.73
C ILE A 263 17.13 -25.70 12.13
N LEU A 264 17.68 -26.92 12.23
CA LEU A 264 17.94 -27.58 13.51
C LEU A 264 19.00 -26.84 14.32
N LYS A 265 20.00 -26.23 13.65
CA LYS A 265 21.04 -25.44 14.31
C LYS A 265 20.52 -24.10 14.80
N VAL A 266 19.59 -23.49 14.06
CA VAL A 266 18.84 -22.30 14.51
C VAL A 266 18.04 -22.60 15.77
N TYR A 267 17.43 -23.80 15.84
CA TYR A 267 16.71 -24.28 17.03
C TYR A 267 17.64 -24.44 18.23
N SER A 268 18.73 -25.18 18.07
CA SER A 268 19.70 -25.39 19.16
C SER A 268 20.37 -24.10 19.63
N ALA A 269 20.47 -23.09 18.77
CA ALA A 269 21.00 -21.76 19.10
C ALA A 269 19.97 -20.83 19.79
N GLY A 270 18.73 -21.28 20.01
CA GLY A 270 17.68 -20.49 20.66
C GLY A 270 17.23 -19.26 19.86
N LEU A 271 17.49 -19.20 18.55
CA LEU A 271 17.22 -18.02 17.73
C LEU A 271 15.77 -17.89 17.26
N PHE A 272 14.92 -18.91 17.48
CA PHE A 272 13.50 -18.83 17.11
C PHE A 272 12.75 -17.70 17.84
N SER A 273 13.10 -17.41 19.09
CA SER A 273 12.54 -16.27 19.82
C SER A 273 12.91 -14.94 19.16
N LYS A 274 14.16 -14.80 18.69
CA LYS A 274 14.62 -13.62 17.93
C LYS A 274 13.99 -13.51 16.54
N ILE A 275 13.69 -14.64 15.89
CA ILE A 275 12.95 -14.67 14.63
C ILE A 275 11.48 -14.29 14.86
N ARG A 276 10.90 -14.68 16.00
CA ARG A 276 9.55 -14.27 16.40
C ARG A 276 9.48 -12.78 16.68
N ILE A 277 10.41 -12.23 17.47
CA ILE A 277 10.51 -10.81 17.80
C ILE A 277 11.61 -10.18 16.93
N CYS A 278 11.28 -10.02 15.65
CA CYS A 278 12.21 -9.60 14.61
C CYS A 278 12.18 -8.08 14.32
N ASN A 279 11.26 -7.35 14.94
CA ASN A 279 11.13 -5.90 14.82
C ASN A 279 10.66 -5.28 16.14
N LEU A 280 10.82 -3.96 16.26
CA LEU A 280 10.38 -3.14 17.39
C LEU A 280 9.72 -1.87 16.90
N GLU A 281 8.62 -1.50 17.53
CA GLU A 281 8.00 -0.20 17.28
C GLU A 281 8.88 0.93 17.82
N LEU A 282 9.13 1.92 16.97
CA LEU A 282 9.88 3.11 17.31
C LEU A 282 8.95 4.18 17.91
N ASN A 283 9.48 4.97 18.84
CA ASN A 283 8.76 6.04 19.51
C ASN A 283 8.88 7.36 18.75
N LYS A 284 8.09 8.35 19.18
CA LYS A 284 8.18 9.73 18.67
C LYS A 284 9.60 10.29 18.79
N GLY A 285 10.08 10.89 17.70
CA GLY A 285 11.45 11.39 17.50
C GLY A 285 12.47 10.33 17.09
N GLU A 286 12.07 9.06 16.90
CA GLU A 286 12.90 7.99 16.38
C GLU A 286 12.56 7.68 14.90
N GLY A 287 13.47 7.02 14.21
CA GLY A 287 13.23 6.54 12.84
C GLY A 287 12.86 7.68 11.88
N PHE A 288 11.75 7.53 11.15
CA PHE A 288 11.33 8.55 10.18
C PHE A 288 10.75 9.83 10.81
N ASP A 289 10.54 9.85 12.13
CA ASP A 289 10.16 11.04 12.90
C ASP A 289 11.38 11.78 13.49
N SER A 290 12.60 11.28 13.25
CA SER A 290 13.81 11.95 13.71
C SER A 290 14.05 13.27 12.97
N ASP A 291 14.60 14.26 13.68
CA ASP A 291 15.13 15.47 13.06
C ASP A 291 16.41 15.12 12.31
N PHE A 292 16.30 14.97 11.00
CA PHE A 292 17.39 14.52 10.12
C PHE A 292 18.56 15.51 10.04
N LYS A 293 18.46 16.68 10.68
CA LYS A 293 19.53 17.68 10.81
C LYS A 293 20.33 17.55 12.12
N ASP A 294 19.89 16.74 13.09
CA ASP A 294 20.58 16.54 14.36
C ASP A 294 21.05 15.08 14.50
N ASP A 295 22.36 14.83 14.39
CA ASP A 295 22.97 13.50 14.56
C ASP A 295 23.33 13.19 16.03
N SER A 296 22.92 14.05 16.98
CA SER A 296 23.19 13.81 18.39
C SER A 296 22.26 12.73 18.96
N SER A 297 22.81 11.51 19.09
CA SER A 297 22.28 10.39 19.88
C SER A 297 21.95 10.85 21.32
N LYS A 298 20.73 11.35 21.54
CA LYS A 298 20.19 11.68 22.86
C LYS A 298 19.37 10.50 23.37
N ASP A 299 19.70 10.01 24.56
CA ASP A 299 18.85 9.15 25.40
C ASP A 299 18.44 7.77 24.82
N GLY A 300 19.37 7.03 24.21
CA GLY A 300 19.12 5.64 23.79
C GLY A 300 18.09 5.47 22.67
N LYS A 301 17.75 6.59 22.00
CA LYS A 301 16.85 6.63 20.86
C LYS A 301 17.53 6.18 19.56
N PHE A 302 16.78 5.50 18.71
CA PHE A 302 17.22 5.19 17.35
C PHE A 302 16.98 6.39 16.43
N ILE A 303 18.01 7.22 16.28
CA ILE A 303 17.97 8.41 15.40
C ILE A 303 18.40 8.00 13.99
N LEU A 304 17.52 8.22 13.02
CA LEU A 304 17.83 8.03 11.62
C LEU A 304 18.31 9.36 11.00
N SER A 305 19.58 9.42 10.64
CA SER A 305 20.19 10.58 9.97
C SER A 305 20.57 10.26 8.53
N TRP A 306 20.75 11.32 7.72
CA TRP A 306 21.26 11.17 6.35
C TRP A 306 22.61 10.46 6.32
N ASP A 307 23.52 10.80 7.24
CA ASP A 307 24.86 10.23 7.32
C ASP A 307 24.82 8.73 7.61
N LEU A 308 23.98 8.29 8.55
CA LEU A 308 23.81 6.86 8.85
C LEU A 308 23.28 6.08 7.64
N ILE A 309 22.34 6.65 6.89
CA ILE A 309 21.81 6.01 5.68
C ILE A 309 22.87 5.95 4.58
N GLN A 310 23.64 7.02 4.38
CA GLN A 310 24.71 7.05 3.38
C GLN A 310 25.81 6.03 3.70
N GLU A 311 26.23 5.94 4.96
CA GLU A 311 27.19 4.93 5.43
C GLU A 311 26.69 3.51 5.14
N GLN A 312 25.42 3.23 5.44
CA GLN A 312 24.82 1.93 5.13
C GLN A 312 24.75 1.66 3.62
N ASN A 313 24.41 2.65 2.80
CA ASN A 313 24.34 2.51 1.34
C ASN A 313 25.72 2.26 0.73
N GLN A 314 26.76 2.93 1.23
CA GLN A 314 28.14 2.67 0.82
C GLN A 314 28.55 1.24 1.17
N TYR A 315 28.32 0.81 2.42
CA TYR A 315 28.60 -0.57 2.85
C TYR A 315 27.85 -1.60 1.99
N PHE A 316 26.58 -1.34 1.68
CA PHE A 316 25.81 -2.19 0.78
C PHE A 316 26.41 -2.22 -0.64
N ALA A 317 26.81 -1.09 -1.20
CA ALA A 317 27.47 -1.02 -2.52
C ALA A 317 28.75 -1.86 -2.57
N GLU A 318 29.53 -1.84 -1.50
CA GLU A 318 30.73 -2.67 -1.39
C GLU A 318 30.41 -4.16 -1.36
N SER A 319 29.32 -4.55 -0.67
CA SER A 319 28.86 -5.94 -0.63
C SER A 319 28.40 -6.48 -2.00
N LEU A 320 28.12 -5.60 -2.96
CA LEU A 320 27.76 -5.95 -4.33
C LEU A 320 28.99 -6.13 -5.23
N LYS A 321 30.17 -5.67 -4.82
CA LYS A 321 31.40 -5.81 -5.62
C LYS A 321 31.70 -7.31 -5.80
N GLY A 322 31.69 -7.78 -7.05
CA GLY A 322 31.95 -9.17 -7.40
C GLY A 322 30.70 -10.05 -7.55
N CYS A 323 29.51 -9.54 -7.29
CA CYS A 323 28.25 -10.22 -7.64
C CYS A 323 28.02 -10.17 -9.16
N THR A 324 27.23 -11.12 -9.67
CA THR A 324 26.70 -11.06 -11.04
C THR A 324 25.57 -10.03 -11.14
N SER A 325 25.28 -9.52 -12.34
CA SER A 325 24.20 -8.54 -12.57
C SER A 325 22.84 -8.98 -12.03
N ILE A 326 22.52 -10.28 -12.17
CA ILE A 326 21.25 -10.85 -11.68
C ILE A 326 21.20 -10.83 -10.15
N GLU A 327 22.30 -11.21 -9.49
CA GLU A 327 22.40 -11.18 -8.02
C GLU A 327 22.34 -9.75 -7.47
N MET A 328 22.97 -8.79 -8.16
CA MET A 328 22.89 -7.37 -7.78
C MET A 328 21.45 -6.87 -7.80
N ILE A 329 20.72 -7.13 -8.88
CA ILE A 329 19.30 -6.73 -9.02
C ILE A 329 18.45 -7.35 -7.91
N GLN A 330 18.66 -8.65 -7.62
CA GLN A 330 17.91 -9.35 -6.57
C GLN A 330 18.21 -8.77 -5.18
N ARG A 331 19.49 -8.55 -4.85
CA ARG A 331 19.90 -7.97 -3.56
C ARG A 331 19.39 -6.55 -3.39
N LEU A 332 19.42 -5.74 -4.46
CA LEU A 332 18.88 -4.38 -4.43
C LEU A 332 17.36 -4.37 -4.22
N LYS A 333 16.65 -5.28 -4.89
CA LYS A 333 15.21 -5.45 -4.69
C LYS A 333 14.89 -5.82 -3.24
N GLU A 334 15.66 -6.71 -2.65
CA GLU A 334 15.52 -7.10 -1.24
C GLU A 334 15.83 -5.95 -0.29
N TYR A 335 16.90 -5.20 -0.55
CA TYR A 335 17.28 -4.01 0.21
C TYR A 335 16.16 -2.95 0.20
N ARG A 336 15.56 -2.69 -0.97
CA ARG A 336 14.39 -1.80 -1.09
C ARG A 336 13.16 -2.35 -0.38
N GLN A 337 12.94 -3.66 -0.44
CA GLN A 337 11.76 -4.29 0.14
C GLN A 337 11.79 -4.25 1.67
N VAL A 338 12.90 -4.60 2.31
CA VAL A 338 12.94 -4.79 3.78
C VAL A 338 14.06 -4.06 4.50
N GLY A 339 14.91 -3.31 3.79
CA GLY A 339 16.09 -2.65 4.34
C GLY A 339 17.33 -3.55 4.33
N PRO A 340 18.41 -3.14 5.01
CA PRO A 340 19.64 -3.92 5.12
C PRO A 340 19.36 -5.29 5.74
N LEU A 341 19.86 -6.36 5.14
CA LEU A 341 20.00 -7.68 5.78
C LEU A 341 21.40 -7.87 6.37
N ASP A 342 22.36 -7.08 5.90
CA ASP A 342 23.73 -7.00 6.40
C ASP A 342 24.02 -5.52 6.76
N PRO A 343 23.79 -5.14 8.03
CA PRO A 343 24.02 -3.77 8.47
C PRO A 343 25.51 -3.42 8.52
N CYS A 344 25.86 -2.16 8.29
CA CYS A 344 27.18 -1.64 8.58
C CYS A 344 27.43 -1.65 10.10
N PRO A 345 28.71 -1.64 10.55
CA PRO A 345 29.03 -1.77 11.98
C PRO A 345 28.37 -0.72 12.89
N ARG A 346 28.22 0.53 12.42
CA ARG A 346 27.53 1.59 13.17
C ARG A 346 26.05 1.28 13.35
N LEU A 347 25.36 0.92 12.25
CA LEU A 347 23.94 0.58 12.29
C LEU A 347 23.70 -0.66 13.16
N GLU A 348 24.53 -1.69 13.01
CA GLU A 348 24.45 -2.91 13.82
C GLU A 348 24.56 -2.60 15.32
N LYS A 349 25.49 -1.73 15.72
CA LYS A 349 25.66 -1.32 17.11
C LYS A 349 24.41 -0.61 17.66
N LEU A 350 23.81 0.30 16.89
CA LEU A 350 22.60 1.01 17.29
C LEU A 350 21.40 0.07 17.43
N VAL A 351 21.23 -0.85 16.49
CA VAL A 351 20.16 -1.85 16.52
C VAL A 351 20.34 -2.78 17.72
N ASN A 352 21.54 -3.31 17.93
CA ASN A 352 21.83 -4.19 19.06
C ASN A 352 21.58 -3.50 20.40
N ALA A 353 21.93 -2.21 20.52
CA ALA A 353 21.62 -1.42 21.72
C ALA A 353 20.10 -1.32 21.95
N ARG A 354 19.31 -1.10 20.88
CA ARG A 354 17.84 -1.00 20.99
C ARG A 354 17.17 -2.31 21.35
N PHE A 355 17.67 -3.43 20.86
CA PHE A 355 17.14 -4.77 21.15
C PHE A 355 17.67 -5.39 22.45
N ALA A 356 18.66 -4.79 23.11
CA ALA A 356 19.34 -5.37 24.27
C ALA A 356 18.39 -5.70 25.44
N THR A 357 17.45 -4.80 25.76
CA THR A 357 16.47 -5.00 26.84
C THR A 357 15.58 -6.21 26.57
N ILE A 358 15.10 -6.33 25.33
CA ILE A 358 14.18 -7.40 24.94
C ILE A 358 14.92 -8.74 24.82
N ASP A 359 16.18 -8.71 24.38
CA ASP A 359 17.04 -9.89 24.40
C ASP A 359 17.32 -10.38 25.82
N ALA A 360 17.43 -9.48 26.80
CA ALA A 360 17.55 -9.85 28.21
C ALA A 360 16.25 -10.47 28.76
N GLU A 361 15.09 -9.86 28.46
CA GLU A 361 13.78 -10.40 28.85
C GLU A 361 13.53 -11.80 28.28
N MET A 362 13.81 -12.00 26.98
CA MET A 362 13.67 -13.31 26.33
C MET A 362 14.58 -14.39 26.92
N LYS A 363 15.79 -14.03 27.34
CA LYS A 363 16.69 -14.98 28.03
C LYS A 363 16.09 -15.42 29.35
N ASN A 364 15.61 -14.48 30.16
CA ASN A 364 15.00 -14.75 31.45
C ASN A 364 13.72 -15.62 31.32
N GLU A 365 12.90 -15.42 30.29
CA GLU A 365 11.72 -16.25 30.03
C GLU A 365 12.06 -17.69 29.64
N ASN A 366 13.14 -17.88 28.87
CA ASN A 366 13.58 -19.21 28.45
C ASN A 366 14.22 -19.98 29.60
N GLU A 367 14.95 -19.31 30.49
CA GLU A 367 15.50 -19.91 31.71
C GLU A 367 14.37 -20.39 32.63
N LYS A 368 13.33 -19.57 32.87
CA LYS A 368 12.15 -19.95 33.66
C LYS A 368 11.28 -21.08 33.10
N LYS A 369 11.41 -21.41 31.81
CA LYS A 369 10.67 -22.53 31.18
C LYS A 369 11.44 -23.84 31.18
N ASN A 370 12.75 -23.77 31.46
CA ASN A 370 13.64 -24.92 31.51
C ASN A 370 13.94 -25.38 32.96
N ASP A 371 13.58 -24.55 33.95
CA ASP A 371 13.41 -24.91 35.36
C ASP A 371 11.98 -25.45 35.61
#